data_AF-R5PCU0-F1
#
_entry.id   AF-R5PCU0-F1
#
_cell.length_a   1.000
_cell.length_b   1.000
_cell.length_c   1.000
_cell.angle_alpha   90.00
_cell.angle_beta   90.00
_cell.angle_gamma   90.00
#
_symmetry.space_group_name_H-M   'P 1'
#
loop_
_entity.id
_entity.type
_entity.pdbx_description
1 polymer ?
#
loop_
_entity_poly.entity_id
_entity_poly.type
_entity_poly.pdbx_seq_one_letter_code
_entity_poly.pdbx_strand_id
1 'polypeptide(L)'
;MLPVNEWVSEIAGIGRERQKNFLTHSLRMLRENFMKNFGLHVLNYMTEREKQFSIKFSPYVHEGNIIPLSEEFEKAYHDISRNGNAKIIFTDLCIKVMQNIRP
;
A
#
# COMPACT_ATOMS: atom_id res chain seq x y z
N MET A 1 22.66 -4.67 -2.21
CA MET A 1 21.53 -5.12 -1.37
C MET A 1 20.44 -4.08 -1.51
N LEU A 2 19.20 -4.49 -1.79
CA LEU A 2 18.16 -3.71 -2.49
C LEU A 2 17.69 -2.43 -1.76
N PRO A 3 17.26 -1.37 -2.49
CA PRO A 3 16.75 -0.09 -1.94
C PRO A 3 15.57 -0.25 -0.96
N VAL A 4 14.92 -1.42 -0.94
CA VAL A 4 13.86 -1.78 0.01
C VAL A 4 14.33 -1.67 1.46
N ASN A 5 15.59 -2.04 1.78
CA ASN A 5 16.09 -1.98 3.16
C ASN A 5 16.21 -0.54 3.69
N GLU A 6 16.55 0.40 2.81
CA GLU A 6 16.62 1.83 3.13
C GLU A 6 15.22 2.36 3.40
N TRP A 7 14.27 2.08 2.49
CA TRP A 7 12.87 2.46 2.67
C TRP A 7 12.24 1.88 3.95
N VAL A 8 12.51 0.61 4.25
CA VAL A 8 12.05 -0.03 5.50
C VAL A 8 12.62 0.69 6.72
N SER A 9 13.87 1.13 6.67
CA SER A 9 14.50 1.85 7.78
C SER A 9 13.87 3.23 7.98
N GLU A 10 13.56 3.94 6.89
CA GLU A 10 12.87 5.23 6.92
C GLU A 10 11.46 5.09 7.50
N ILE A 11 10.63 4.21 6.92
CA ILE A 11 9.23 4.03 7.36
C ILE A 11 9.14 3.50 8.79
N ALA A 12 10.09 2.66 9.23
CA ALA A 12 10.14 2.20 10.63
C ALA A 12 10.44 3.35 11.61
N GLY A 13 11.08 4.43 11.15
CA GLY A 13 11.50 5.57 11.97
C GLY A 13 10.45 6.69 12.11
N ILE A 14 9.43 6.77 11.25
CA ILE A 14 8.50 7.92 11.24
C ILE A 14 7.48 7.95 12.40
N GLY A 15 7.46 6.91 13.24
CA GLY A 15 6.54 6.79 14.37
C GLY A 15 5.20 6.13 14.02
N ARG A 16 4.60 5.46 15.01
CA ARG A 16 3.47 4.53 14.86
C ARG A 16 2.23 5.14 14.20
N GLU A 17 1.81 6.33 14.62
CA GLU A 17 0.62 6.95 14.05
C GLU A 17 0.83 7.34 12.58
N ARG A 18 2.04 7.78 12.21
CA ARG A 18 2.37 8.07 10.81
C ARG A 18 2.46 6.80 9.97
N GLN A 19 2.98 5.70 10.53
CA GLN A 19 2.98 4.39 9.88
C GLN A 19 1.56 3.88 9.62
N LYS A 20 0.68 3.97 10.62
CA LYS A 20 -0.74 3.65 10.49
C LYS A 20 -1.41 4.48 9.40
N ASN A 21 -1.21 5.81 9.42
CA ASN A 21 -1.76 6.71 8.41
C ASN A 21 -1.26 6.36 7.00
N PHE A 22 0.02 5.98 6.86
CA PHE A 22 0.57 5.50 5.59
C PHE A 22 -0.14 4.23 5.10
N LEU A 23 -0.35 3.24 5.98
CA LEU A 23 -1.03 1.98 5.64
C LEU A 23 -2.50 2.23 5.24
N THR A 24 -3.23 3.05 6.01
CA THR A 24 -4.61 3.42 5.68
C THR A 24 -4.70 4.20 4.36
N HIS A 25 -3.77 5.12 4.12
CA HIS A 25 -3.69 5.82 2.84
C HIS A 25 -3.39 4.86 1.67
N SER A 26 -2.52 3.88 1.88
CA SER A 26 -2.18 2.88 0.87
C SER A 26 -3.38 2.00 0.54
N LEU A 27 -4.16 1.56 1.54
CA LEU A 27 -5.42 0.83 1.34
C LEU A 27 -6.42 1.65 0.51
N ARG A 28 -6.56 2.94 0.80
CA ARG A 28 -7.39 3.84 -0.02
C ARG A 28 -6.88 3.87 -1.46
N MET A 29 -5.57 4.05 -1.66
CA MET A 29 -4.98 4.09 -3.00
C MET A 29 -5.18 2.78 -3.76
N LEU A 30 -5.05 1.61 -3.12
CA LEU A 30 -5.35 0.32 -3.74
C LEU A 30 -6.80 0.28 -4.27
N ARG A 31 -7.77 0.63 -3.42
CA ARG A 31 -9.19 0.69 -3.81
C ARG A 31 -9.42 1.66 -4.96
N GLU A 32 -8.92 2.89 -4.87
CA GLU A 32 -9.15 3.90 -5.90
C GLU A 32 -8.50 3.54 -7.24
N ASN A 33 -7.33 2.90 -7.23
CA ASN A 33 -6.68 2.41 -8.46
C ASN A 33 -7.44 1.24 -9.08
N PHE A 34 -7.99 0.34 -8.25
CA PHE A 34 -8.88 -0.71 -8.72
C PHE A 34 -10.15 -0.12 -9.35
N MET A 35 -10.84 0.80 -8.66
CA MET A 35 -12.05 1.47 -9.17
C MET A 35 -11.81 2.23 -10.48
N LYS A 36 -10.63 2.85 -10.63
CA LYS A 36 -10.22 3.53 -11.86
C LYS A 36 -10.22 2.58 -13.07
N ASN A 37 -9.85 1.31 -12.88
CA ASN A 37 -9.85 0.32 -13.95
C ASN A 37 -11.27 -0.09 -14.39
N PHE A 38 -12.30 0.13 -13.55
CA PHE A 38 -13.71 -0.11 -13.91
C PHE A 38 -14.41 1.11 -14.52
N GLY A 39 -13.69 2.21 -14.80
CA GLY A 39 -14.27 3.41 -15.40
C GLY A 39 -15.23 4.19 -14.48
N LEU A 40 -15.27 3.87 -13.19
CA LEU A 40 -16.13 4.52 -12.18
C LEU A 40 -15.52 5.84 -11.68
N HIS A 41 -15.21 6.75 -12.60
CA HIS A 41 -14.50 8.01 -12.31
C HIS A 41 -15.23 8.92 -11.31
N VAL A 42 -16.55 8.82 -11.21
CA VAL A 42 -17.39 9.65 -10.31
C VAL A 42 -17.14 9.33 -8.83
N LEU A 43 -16.63 8.13 -8.52
CA LEU A 43 -16.37 7.68 -7.15
C LEU A 43 -14.91 7.88 -6.73
N ASN A 44 -14.06 8.40 -7.62
CA ASN A 44 -12.62 8.47 -7.39
C ASN A 44 -12.20 9.82 -6.79
N TYR A 45 -12.11 9.87 -5.46
CA TYR A 45 -11.74 11.07 -4.71
C TYR A 45 -10.22 11.14 -4.52
N MET A 46 -9.51 11.41 -5.61
CA MET A 46 -8.06 11.64 -5.62
C MET A 46 -7.71 13.13 -5.80
N THR A 47 -6.69 13.57 -5.08
CA THR A 47 -6.00 14.83 -5.39
C THR A 47 -5.33 14.75 -6.76
N GLU A 48 -4.99 15.89 -7.37
CA GLU A 48 -4.32 15.88 -8.67
C GLU A 48 -3.00 15.09 -8.65
N ARG A 49 -2.23 15.21 -7.57
CA ARG A 49 -0.99 14.45 -7.38
C ARG A 49 -1.24 12.94 -7.34
N GLU A 50 -2.30 12.51 -6.67
CA GLU A 50 -2.69 11.09 -6.60
C GLU A 50 -3.14 10.57 -7.96
N LYS A 51 -3.90 11.37 -8.72
CA LYS A 51 -4.31 11.01 -10.08
C LYS A 51 -3.10 10.78 -10.98
N GLN A 52 -2.10 11.67 -10.93
CA GLN A 52 -0.88 11.54 -11.73
C GLN A 52 -0.08 10.29 -11.38
N PHE A 53 0.03 9.95 -10.08
CA PHE A 53 0.61 8.68 -9.64
C PHE A 53 -0.19 7.48 -10.17
N SER A 54 -1.50 7.53 -10.02
CA SER A 54 -2.43 6.47 -10.41
C SER A 54 -2.54 6.24 -11.92
N ILE A 55 -2.02 7.12 -12.78
CA ILE A 55 -1.88 6.82 -14.21
C ILE A 55 -0.88 5.68 -14.41
N LYS A 56 0.20 5.66 -13.63
CA LYS A 56 1.26 4.66 -13.74
C LYS A 56 1.01 3.43 -12.86
N PHE A 57 0.32 3.61 -11.74
CA PHE A 57 0.13 2.55 -10.76
C PHE A 57 -1.12 1.68 -11.01
N SER A 58 -2.20 2.22 -11.59
CA SER A 58 -3.44 1.46 -11.75
C SER A 58 -3.33 0.17 -12.56
N PRO A 59 -2.46 0.04 -13.59
CA PRO A 59 -2.29 -1.23 -14.31
C PRO A 59 -1.80 -2.40 -13.44
N TYR A 60 -1.18 -2.11 -12.29
CA TYR A 60 -0.65 -3.13 -11.38
C TYR A 60 -1.68 -3.61 -10.34
N VAL A 61 -2.89 -3.06 -10.34
CA VAL A 61 -3.96 -3.42 -9.38
C VAL A 61 -5.17 -3.95 -10.15
N HIS A 62 -5.49 -5.23 -10.00
CA HIS A 62 -6.55 -5.90 -10.74
C HIS A 62 -7.30 -6.90 -9.84
N GLU A 63 -8.33 -7.55 -10.38
CA GLU A 63 -9.24 -8.42 -9.62
C GLU A 63 -8.52 -9.58 -8.91
N GLY A 64 -7.44 -10.08 -9.52
CA GLY A 64 -6.65 -11.18 -8.98
C GLY A 64 -5.75 -10.80 -7.81
N ASN A 65 -5.43 -9.52 -7.62
CA ASN A 65 -4.49 -9.09 -6.57
C ASN A 65 -5.03 -8.05 -5.57
N ILE A 66 -6.18 -7.42 -5.84
CA ILE A 66 -6.72 -6.37 -4.96
C ILE A 66 -7.03 -6.91 -3.55
N ILE A 67 -7.65 -8.08 -3.45
CA ILE A 67 -7.97 -8.72 -2.16
C ILE A 67 -6.69 -9.08 -1.39
N PRO A 68 -5.76 -9.91 -1.93
CA PRO A 68 -4.57 -10.30 -1.17
C PRO A 68 -3.66 -9.11 -0.83
N LEU A 69 -3.57 -8.09 -1.70
CA LEU A 69 -2.86 -6.85 -1.34
C LEU A 69 -3.54 -6.17 -0.16
N SER A 70 -4.86 -5.96 -0.22
CA SER A 70 -5.58 -5.27 0.85
C SER A 70 -5.43 -5.97 2.20
N GLU A 71 -5.54 -7.30 2.22
CA GLU A 71 -5.37 -8.11 3.43
C GLU A 71 -3.97 -7.97 4.04
N GLU A 72 -2.89 -7.96 3.24
CA GLU A 72 -1.53 -7.81 3.75
C GLU A 72 -1.28 -6.39 4.32
N PHE A 73 -1.87 -5.35 3.71
CA PHE A 73 -1.83 -3.99 4.26
C PHE A 73 -2.66 -3.85 5.55
N GLU A 74 -3.84 -4.47 5.64
CA GLU A 74 -4.67 -4.49 6.86
C GLU A 74 -3.98 -5.24 8.00
N LYS A 75 -3.38 -6.40 7.72
CA LYS A 75 -2.57 -7.16 8.67
C LYS A 75 -1.42 -6.31 9.21
N ALA A 76 -0.64 -5.67 8.32
CA ALA A 76 0.43 -4.77 8.73
C ALA A 76 -0.09 -3.63 9.62
N TYR A 77 -1.25 -3.05 9.32
CA TYR A 77 -1.87 -2.01 10.13
C TYR A 77 -2.22 -2.52 11.53
N HIS A 78 -2.82 -3.71 11.62
CA HIS A 78 -3.16 -4.35 12.89
C HIS A 78 -1.92 -4.66 13.74
N ASP A 79 -0.86 -5.19 13.13
CA ASP A 79 0.36 -5.55 13.83
C ASP A 79 1.11 -4.30 14.34
N ILE A 80 1.19 -3.23 13.54
CA ILE A 80 1.74 -1.92 13.99
C ILE A 80 0.90 -1.36 15.13
N SER A 81 -0.44 -1.45 15.04
CA SER A 81 -1.36 -0.96 16.08
C SER A 81 -1.20 -1.71 17.40
N ARG A 82 -0.76 -2.97 17.36
CA ARG A 82 -0.49 -3.83 18.53
C ARG A 82 0.94 -3.72 19.06
N ASN A 83 1.70 -2.70 18.66
CA ASN A 83 3.10 -2.48 19.04
C ASN A 83 4.08 -3.55 18.50
N GLY A 84 3.77 -4.14 17.35
CA GLY A 84 4.71 -5.03 16.68
C GLY A 84 5.96 -4.31 16.17
N ASN A 85 7.02 -5.07 15.86
CA ASN A 85 8.28 -4.52 15.37
C ASN A 85 8.12 -4.00 13.93
N ALA A 86 8.16 -2.68 13.77
CA ALA A 86 7.92 -2.04 12.47
C ALA A 86 8.89 -2.51 11.37
N LYS A 87 10.18 -2.71 11.66
CA LYS A 87 11.13 -3.18 10.65
C LYS A 87 10.75 -4.56 10.12
N ILE A 88 10.37 -5.48 11.00
CA ILE A 88 9.96 -6.83 10.60
C ILE A 88 8.67 -6.76 9.78
N ILE A 89 7.66 -6.04 10.28
CA ILE A 89 6.35 -5.94 9.63
C ILE A 89 6.45 -5.31 8.23
N PHE A 90 7.16 -4.19 8.10
CA PHE A 90 7.33 -3.53 6.79
C PHE A 90 8.21 -4.35 5.84
N THR A 91 9.16 -5.14 6.35
CA THR A 91 9.93 -6.08 5.52
C THR A 91 9.02 -7.19 4.97
N ASP A 92 8.19 -7.80 5.82
CA ASP A 92 7.19 -8.81 5.40
C ASP A 92 6.25 -8.21 4.33
N LEU A 93 5.67 -7.04 4.61
CA LEU A 93 4.77 -6.35 3.70
C LEU A 93 5.42 -6.10 2.32
N CYS A 94 6.67 -5.62 2.28
CA CYS A 94 7.38 -5.42 1.02
C CYS A 94 7.51 -6.71 0.19
N ILE A 95 7.87 -7.83 0.85
CA ILE A 95 7.99 -9.13 0.18
C ILE A 95 6.64 -9.56 -0.38
N LYS A 96 5.57 -9.43 0.42
CA LYS A 96 4.19 -9.77 0.02
C LYS A 96 3.70 -8.93 -1.15
N VAL A 97 3.96 -7.62 -1.14
CA VAL A 97 3.63 -6.74 -2.27
C VAL A 97 4.38 -7.18 -3.53
N MET A 98 5.68 -7.45 -3.46
CA MET A 98 6.47 -7.90 -4.63
C MET A 98 5.99 -9.24 -5.20
N GLN A 99 5.35 -10.10 -4.40
CA GLN A 99 4.75 -11.35 -4.86
C GLN A 99 3.41 -11.13 -5.57
N ASN A 100 2.60 -10.19 -5.09
CA ASN A 100 1.22 -9.97 -5.56
C ASN A 100 1.10 -8.88 -6.64
N ILE A 101 2.10 -8.02 -6.83
CA ILE A 101 2.05 -6.88 -7.78
C ILE A 101 2.60 -7.20 -9.16
N ARG A 102 2.91 -8.47 -9.43
CA ARG A 102 3.43 -8.90 -10.73
C ARG A 102 2.34 -8.69 -11.80
N PRO A 103 2.69 -8.12 -12.97
CA PRO A 103 1.75 -7.88 -14.05
C PRO A 103 1.18 -9.18 -14.64
#